data_AF-A0A9K3EIA1-F1
#
_entry.id   AF-A0A9K3EIA1-F1
#
_cell.length_a   1.000
_cell.length_b   1.000
_cell.length_c   1.000
_cell.angle_alpha   90.00
_cell.angle_beta   90.00
_cell.angle_gamma   90.00
#
_symmetry.space_group_name_H-M   'P 1'
#
loop_
_entity.id
_entity.type
_entity.pdbx_description
1 polymer ?
#
loop_
_entity_poly.entity_id
_entity_poly.type
_entity_poly.pdbx_seq_one_letter_code
_entity_poly.pdbx_strand_id
1 'polypeptide(L)'
;MGLSYSHLTQEEVETFCEEWGINSSFNPVALGLDKSIDQSPPRFIALYCRHLGFFNLLHPFTIFVHNVLEYYRISLGQIHPHGFSRVLHFEVLCRALGYDPSLLIFR
;
A
#
# COMPACT_ATOMS: atom_id res chain seq x y z
N MET A 1 11.54 15.69 16.78
CA MET A 1 10.75 15.23 15.61
C MET A 1 9.80 16.35 15.24
N GLY A 2 9.76 16.77 13.98
CA GLY A 2 8.79 17.78 13.52
C GLY A 2 7.41 17.15 13.35
N LEU A 3 6.36 17.88 13.72
CA LEU A 3 4.98 17.48 13.45
C LEU A 3 4.67 17.73 11.97
N SER A 4 4.04 16.76 11.31
CA SER A 4 3.59 16.87 9.92
C SER A 4 2.07 16.99 9.90
N TYR A 5 1.57 18.05 9.27
CA TYR A 5 0.13 18.33 9.16
C TYR A 5 -0.35 18.03 7.74
N SER A 6 -1.57 17.53 7.61
CA SER A 6 -2.22 17.33 6.31
C SER A 6 -2.82 18.64 5.82
N HIS A 7 -2.55 19.03 4.58
CA HIS A 7 -3.26 20.15 3.93
C HIS A 7 -4.38 19.70 2.99
N LEU A 8 -4.62 18.39 2.90
CA LEU A 8 -5.63 17.83 2.00
C LEU A 8 -7.04 18.10 2.51
N THR A 9 -7.86 18.65 1.61
CA THR A 9 -9.31 18.75 1.74
C THR A 9 -9.98 17.40 1.46
N GLN A 10 -11.25 17.27 1.84
CA GLN A 10 -12.02 16.05 1.57
C GLN A 10 -12.21 15.81 0.06
N GLU A 11 -12.41 16.87 -0.73
CA GLU A 11 -12.53 16.79 -2.19
C GLU A 11 -11.25 16.28 -2.86
N GLU A 12 -10.08 16.71 -2.38
CA GLU A 12 -8.78 16.21 -2.85
C GLU A 12 -8.56 14.73 -2.47
N VAL A 13 -9.04 14.29 -1.30
CA VAL A 13 -8.99 12.88 -0.90
C VAL A 13 -9.90 12.02 -1.78
N GLU A 14 -11.08 12.51 -2.12
CA GLU A 14 -12.03 11.82 -3.01
C GLU A 14 -11.46 11.69 -4.42
N THR A 15 -10.96 12.79 -4.98
CA THR A 15 -10.27 12.80 -6.28
C THR A 15 -9.10 11.82 -6.28
N PHE A 16 -8.28 11.83 -5.22
CA PHE A 16 -7.18 10.88 -5.08
C PHE A 16 -7.68 9.44 -5.02
N CYS A 17 -8.78 9.14 -4.32
CA CYS A 17 -9.33 7.79 -4.27
C CYS A 17 -9.84 7.33 -5.65
N GLU A 18 -10.46 8.21 -6.42
CA GLU A 18 -10.90 7.92 -7.80
C GLU A 18 -9.70 7.62 -8.72
N GLU A 19 -8.67 8.48 -8.70
CA GLU A 19 -7.45 8.30 -9.48
C GLU A 19 -6.73 6.98 -9.16
N TRP A 20 -6.73 6.58 -7.89
CA TRP A 20 -6.00 5.41 -7.39
C TRP A 20 -6.87 4.16 -7.25
N GLY A 21 -8.15 4.23 -7.65
CA GLY A 21 -9.09 3.10 -7.57
C GLY A 21 -9.37 2.61 -6.14
N ILE A 22 -9.25 3.48 -5.14
CA ILE A 22 -9.55 3.17 -3.75
C ILE A 22 -11.06 3.14 -3.57
N ASN A 23 -11.59 1.99 -3.15
CA ASN A 23 -13.03 1.79 -3.02
C ASN A 23 -13.63 2.64 -1.88
N SER A 24 -14.76 3.30 -2.14
CA SER A 24 -15.48 4.13 -1.16
C SER A 24 -15.97 3.34 0.07
N SER A 25 -16.11 2.02 -0.01
CA SER A 25 -16.40 1.13 1.14
C SER A 25 -15.33 1.18 2.24
N PHE A 26 -14.10 1.61 1.93
CA PHE A 26 -13.07 1.83 2.94
C PHE A 26 -13.29 3.12 3.75
N ASN A 27 -14.30 3.92 3.42
CA ASN A 27 -14.65 5.17 4.08
C ASN A 27 -13.44 6.12 4.23
N PRO A 28 -12.82 6.56 3.11
CA PRO A 28 -11.69 7.47 3.15
C PRO A 28 -12.11 8.84 3.68
N VAL A 29 -11.37 9.37 4.66
CA VAL A 29 -11.67 10.64 5.33
C VAL A 29 -10.40 11.49 5.41
N ALA A 30 -10.51 12.76 5.02
CA ALA A 30 -9.45 13.72 5.22
C ALA A 30 -9.19 13.94 6.72
N LEU A 31 -7.91 13.92 7.11
CA LEU A 31 -7.51 14.07 8.51
C LEU A 31 -7.90 15.46 9.08
N GLY A 32 -7.96 16.48 8.23
CA GLY A 32 -8.21 17.89 8.57
C GLY A 32 -6.91 18.72 8.62
N LEU A 33 -7.04 20.02 8.32
CA LEU A 33 -5.92 20.94 8.07
C LEU A 33 -4.95 21.11 9.25
N ASP A 34 -5.43 20.91 10.48
CA ASP A 34 -4.69 21.17 11.72
C ASP A 34 -4.36 19.89 12.49
N LYS A 35 -4.63 18.72 11.92
CA LYS A 35 -4.35 17.44 12.58
C LYS A 35 -3.08 16.83 12.03
N SER A 36 -2.25 16.37 12.96
CA SER A 36 -1.06 15.58 12.64
C SER A 36 -1.42 14.10 12.53
N ILE A 37 -0.61 13.33 11.80
CA ILE A 37 -0.92 11.94 11.47
C ILE A 37 -1.10 11.03 12.70
N ASP A 38 -0.40 11.34 13.80
CA ASP A 38 -0.46 10.66 15.09
C ASP A 38 -1.80 10.88 15.82
N GLN A 39 -2.61 11.83 15.36
CA GLN A 39 -3.96 12.10 15.86
C GLN A 39 -5.06 11.43 15.01
N SER A 40 -4.71 10.37 14.29
CA SER A 40 -5.69 9.59 13.52
C SER A 40 -6.80 9.06 14.44
N PRO A 41 -8.09 9.20 14.05
CA PRO A 41 -9.19 8.69 14.85
C PRO A 41 -9.07 7.17 15.09
N PRO A 42 -9.53 6.67 16.25
CA PRO A 42 -9.58 5.24 16.49
C PRO A 42 -10.34 4.51 15.36
N ARG A 43 -9.84 3.35 14.96
CA ARG A 43 -10.37 2.50 13.85
C ARG A 43 -10.04 3.00 12.43
N PHE A 44 -9.24 4.05 12.29
CA PHE A 44 -8.69 4.49 11.01
C PHE A 44 -7.20 4.16 10.92
N ILE A 45 -6.71 3.97 9.69
CA ILE A 45 -5.29 3.93 9.37
C ILE A 45 -4.98 5.20 8.60
N ALA A 46 -4.05 6.01 9.10
CA ALA A 46 -3.62 7.21 8.39
C ALA A 46 -2.56 6.86 7.33
N LEU A 47 -2.72 7.42 6.14
CA LEU A 47 -1.83 7.20 5.00
C LEU A 47 -1.34 8.54 4.45
N TYR A 48 -0.09 8.57 4.00
CA TYR A 48 0.43 9.69 3.23
C TYR A 48 0.13 9.48 1.75
N CYS A 49 -0.76 10.28 1.14
CA CYS A 49 -1.07 10.19 -0.30
C CYS A 49 0.18 10.31 -1.18
N ARG A 50 1.17 11.12 -0.77
CA ARG A 50 2.47 11.22 -1.45
C ARG A 50 3.23 9.90 -1.49
N HIS A 51 3.05 9.02 -0.50
CA HIS A 51 3.70 7.70 -0.50
C HIS A 51 3.12 6.79 -1.57
N LEU A 52 1.79 6.83 -1.76
CA LEU A 52 1.13 6.11 -2.84
C LEU A 52 1.57 6.65 -4.21
N GLY A 53 1.54 7.99 -4.38
CA GLY A 53 1.94 8.67 -5.60
C GLY A 53 3.41 8.49 -6.00
N PHE A 54 4.34 8.65 -5.05
CA PHE A 54 5.78 8.63 -5.33
C PHE A 54 6.29 7.21 -5.63
N PHE A 55 5.78 6.22 -4.91
CA PHE A 55 6.23 4.85 -5.09
C PHE A 55 5.38 4.07 -6.10
N ASN A 56 4.30 4.67 -6.63
CA ASN A 56 3.30 4.00 -7.45
C ASN A 56 2.81 2.68 -6.82
N LEU A 57 2.73 2.66 -5.49
CA LEU A 57 2.54 1.46 -4.66
C LEU A 57 1.07 1.04 -4.58
N LEU A 58 0.35 1.02 -5.70
CA LEU A 58 -0.88 0.21 -5.84
C LEU A 58 -0.54 -1.27 -6.03
N HIS A 59 0.47 -1.74 -5.32
CA HIS A 59 0.90 -3.12 -5.47
C HIS A 59 -0.09 -3.92 -4.63
N PRO A 60 -0.85 -4.85 -5.24
CA PRO A 60 -1.79 -5.66 -4.48
C PRO A 60 -0.99 -6.37 -3.39
N PHE A 61 -1.30 -6.08 -2.13
CA PHE A 61 -0.68 -6.73 -1.00
C PHE A 61 -1.33 -8.11 -0.85
N THR A 62 -0.91 -9.02 -1.74
CA THR A 62 -1.47 -10.34 -1.85
C THR A 62 -1.01 -11.22 -0.69
N ILE A 63 -1.72 -12.32 -0.46
CA ILE A 63 -1.30 -13.35 0.49
C ILE A 63 0.11 -13.86 0.15
N PHE A 64 0.45 -13.95 -1.14
CA PHE A 64 1.78 -14.35 -1.56
C PHE A 64 2.87 -13.33 -1.20
N VAL A 65 2.64 -12.04 -1.46
CA VAL A 65 3.56 -10.97 -1.04
C VAL A 65 3.76 -10.99 0.48
N HIS A 66 2.68 -11.15 1.25
CA HIS A 66 2.77 -11.30 2.70
C HIS A 66 3.65 -12.50 3.09
N ASN A 67 3.44 -13.66 2.49
CA ASN A 67 4.23 -14.86 2.76
C ASN A 67 5.72 -14.68 2.43
N VAL A 68 6.06 -13.94 1.36
CA VAL A 68 7.45 -13.60 1.02
C VAL A 68 8.07 -12.73 2.10
N LEU A 69 7.39 -11.66 2.52
CA LEU A 69 7.88 -10.77 3.57
C LEU A 69 8.06 -11.51 4.89
N GLU A 70 7.11 -12.38 5.25
CA GLU A 70 7.18 -13.21 6.45
C GLU A 70 8.34 -14.22 6.40
N TYR A 71 8.54 -14.88 5.26
CA TYR A 71 9.61 -15.86 5.07
C TYR A 71 11.00 -15.22 5.21
N TYR A 72 11.21 -14.06 4.58
CA TYR A 72 12.48 -13.33 4.66
C TYR A 72 12.61 -12.48 5.93
N ARG A 73 11.56 -12.39 6.76
CA ARG A 73 11.51 -11.58 7.99
C ARG A 73 11.85 -10.10 7.73
N ILE A 74 11.32 -9.55 6.64
CA ILE A 74 11.54 -8.15 6.24
C ILE A 74 10.21 -7.39 6.16
N SER A 75 10.27 -6.09 6.42
CA SER A 75 9.18 -5.15 6.11
C SER A 75 9.19 -4.76 4.63
N LEU A 76 8.06 -4.28 4.11
CA LEU A 76 7.97 -3.80 2.73
C LEU A 76 9.00 -2.70 2.40
N GLY A 77 9.36 -1.84 3.36
CA GLY A 77 10.38 -0.81 3.16
C GLY A 77 11.81 -1.34 3.02
N GLN A 78 12.04 -2.61 3.37
CA GLN A 78 13.36 -3.25 3.30
C GLN A 78 13.56 -4.07 2.02
N ILE A 79 12.50 -4.32 1.23
CA ILE A 79 12.66 -4.97 -0.06
C ILE A 79 13.16 -3.96 -1.10
N HIS A 80 14.23 -4.32 -1.82
CA HIS A 80 14.70 -3.52 -2.93
C HIS A 80 13.62 -3.44 -4.03
N PRO A 81 13.37 -2.28 -4.67
CA PRO A 81 12.31 -2.13 -5.66
C PRO A 81 12.34 -3.17 -6.79
N HIS A 82 13.53 -3.49 -7.32
CA HIS A 82 13.68 -4.56 -8.33
C HIS A 82 13.37 -5.95 -7.76
N GLY A 83 13.69 -6.20 -6.48
CA GLY A 83 13.34 -7.45 -5.81
C GLY A 83 11.83 -7.58 -5.67
N PHE A 84 11.14 -6.50 -5.32
CA PHE A 84 9.69 -6.49 -5.20
C PHE A 84 9.00 -6.68 -6.56
N SER A 85 9.51 -6.05 -7.62
CA SER A 85 9.03 -6.28 -8.99
C SER A 85 9.13 -7.76 -9.41
N ARG A 86 10.17 -8.47 -8.98
CA ARG A 86 10.35 -9.90 -9.27
C ARG A 86 9.30 -10.76 -8.54
N VAL A 87 8.99 -10.44 -7.28
CA VAL A 87 7.93 -11.09 -6.50
C VAL A 87 6.58 -10.96 -7.20
N LEU A 88 6.25 -9.75 -7.66
CA LEU A 88 5.00 -9.48 -8.36
C LEU A 88 4.92 -10.17 -9.73
N HIS A 89 5.98 -10.11 -10.53
CA HIS A 89 6.00 -10.78 -11.84
C HIS A 89 5.81 -12.29 -11.69
N PHE A 90 6.44 -12.90 -10.70
CA PHE A 90 6.25 -14.32 -10.41
C PHE A 90 4.79 -14.63 -10.09
N GLU A 91 4.18 -13.84 -9.21
CA GLU A 91 2.79 -14.03 -8.83
C GLU A 91 1.82 -13.88 -10.01
N VAL A 92 2.04 -12.87 -10.86
CA VAL A 92 1.26 -12.67 -12.08
C VAL A 92 1.42 -13.86 -13.03
N LEU A 93 2.64 -14.36 -13.22
CA LEU A 93 2.93 -15.53 -14.06
C LEU A 93 2.23 -16.80 -13.55
N CYS A 94 2.31 -17.08 -12.25
CA CYS A 94 1.60 -18.23 -11.65
C CYS A 94 0.11 -18.16 -11.95
N ARG A 95 -0.53 -17.01 -11.66
CA ARG A 95 -1.97 -16.83 -11.90
C ARG A 95 -2.34 -16.90 -13.37
N ALA A 96 -1.55 -16.32 -14.27
CA ALA A 96 -1.79 -16.38 -15.71
C ALA A 96 -1.75 -17.81 -16.24
N LEU A 97 -0.94 -18.67 -15.63
CA LEU A 97 -0.83 -20.09 -15.96
C LEU A 97 -1.82 -20.99 -15.17
N GLY A 98 -2.69 -20.41 -14.33
CA GLY A 98 -3.67 -21.15 -13.53
C GLY A 98 -3.08 -21.84 -12.28
N TYR A 99 -1.90 -21.43 -11.83
CA TYR A 99 -1.27 -21.93 -10.61
C TYR A 99 -1.38 -20.94 -9.44
N ASP A 100 -1.47 -21.48 -8.24
CA ASP A 100 -1.32 -20.67 -7.02
C ASP A 100 0.16 -20.35 -6.76
N PRO A 101 0.51 -19.07 -6.57
CA PRO A 101 1.88 -18.67 -6.26
C PRO A 101 2.26 -19.21 -4.87
N SER A 102 3.42 -19.88 -4.79
CA SER A 102 3.92 -20.43 -3.52
C SER A 102 5.41 -20.18 -3.33
N LEU A 103 5.82 -20.06 -2.07
CA LEU A 103 7.22 -19.85 -1.69
C LEU A 103 8.16 -20.97 -2.14
N LEU A 104 7.63 -22.19 -2.35
CA LEU A 104 8.42 -23.33 -2.78
C LEU A 104 8.91 -23.15 -4.23
N ILE A 105 8.05 -22.59 -5.08
CA ILE A 105 8.29 -22.42 -6.52
C ILE A 105 9.05 -21.11 -6.79
N PHE A 106 8.90 -20.10 -5.93
CA PHE A 106 9.56 -18.80 -6.07
C PHE A 106 11.09 -18.82 -5.86
N ARG A 107 11.63 -19.89 -5.24
CA ARG A 107 13.03 -19.95 -4.77
C ARG A 107 14.06 -19.77 -5.88
#